data_AF-A0A7K9Z5P4-F1
#
_entry.id   AF-A0A7K9Z5P4-F1
#
_cell.length_a   1.000
_cell.length_b   1.000
_cell.length_c   1.000
_cell.angle_alpha   90.00
_cell.angle_beta   90.00
_cell.angle_gamma   90.00
#
_symmetry.space_group_name_H-M   'P 1'
#
loop_
_entity.id
_entity.type
_entity.pdbx_description
1 polymer ?
#
loop_
_entity_poly.entity_id
_entity_poly.type
_entity_poly.pdbx_seq_one_letter_code
_entity_poly.pdbx_strand_id
1 'polypeptide(L)'
;DPDSVVLCVLATDEEDEGDIALQIHFTLIQAFCCDNDIHIVRVAGMRRLAAVLGDPAPGAEPRDLHCLLVTTPHADAWQSHGLAEVANYCAESRDRNQWVPVVQLQER
;
A
#
# COMPACT_ATOMS: atom_id res chain seq x y z
N ASP A 1 12.58 -7.38 -6.68
CA ASP A 1 13.62 -7.43 -5.65
C ASP A 1 13.03 -6.87 -4.36
N PRO A 2 12.75 -7.70 -3.34
CA PRO A 2 12.14 -7.24 -2.10
C PRO A 2 13.00 -6.20 -1.37
N ASP A 3 14.33 -6.26 -1.52
CA ASP A 3 15.25 -5.31 -0.91
C ASP A 3 15.08 -3.87 -1.43
N SER A 4 14.42 -3.72 -2.59
CA SER A 4 14.12 -2.42 -3.19
C SER A 4 12.80 -1.82 -2.72
N VAL A 5 11.94 -2.59 -2.02
CA VAL A 5 10.58 -2.19 -1.64
C VAL A 5 10.60 -1.60 -0.24
N VAL A 6 9.96 -0.44 -0.07
CA VAL A 6 9.83 0.22 1.26
C VAL A 6 8.43 0.36 1.77
N LEU A 7 7.46 0.38 0.88
CA LEU A 7 6.06 0.50 1.27
C LEU A 7 5.22 -0.38 0.36
N CYS A 8 4.43 -1.23 0.98
CA CYS A 8 3.33 -1.94 0.35
C CYS A 8 2.01 -1.27 0.73
N VAL A 9 1.19 -0.95 -0.26
CA VAL A 9 -0.17 -0.42 -0.06
C VAL A 9 -1.15 -1.46 -0.58
N LEU A 10 -1.96 -2.00 0.31
CA LEU A 10 -3.09 -2.87 -0.05
C LEU A 10 -4.37 -2.04 -0.09
N ALA A 11 -4.94 -1.83 -1.27
CA ALA A 11 -6.14 -1.01 -1.44
C ALA A 11 -7.37 -1.88 -1.69
N THR A 12 -8.46 -1.59 -1.00
CA THR A 12 -9.70 -2.35 -1.07
C THR A 12 -10.83 -1.58 -0.43
N ASP A 13 -12.01 -1.63 -1.05
CA ASP A 13 -13.24 -1.08 -0.51
C ASP A 13 -14.21 -2.21 -0.11
N GLU A 14 -15.37 -1.86 0.44
CA GLU A 14 -16.38 -2.83 0.92
C GLU A 14 -16.84 -3.80 -0.18
N GLU A 15 -16.84 -3.34 -1.44
CA GLU A 15 -17.22 -4.14 -2.61
C GLU A 15 -16.29 -5.34 -2.84
N ASP A 16 -15.04 -5.26 -2.37
CA ASP A 16 -14.00 -6.28 -2.58
C ASP A 16 -13.89 -7.28 -1.41
N GLU A 17 -14.64 -7.07 -0.31
CA GLU A 17 -14.61 -7.97 0.85
C GLU A 17 -15.13 -9.38 0.51
N GLY A 18 -16.01 -9.47 -0.49
CA GLY A 18 -16.53 -10.74 -1.01
C GLY A 18 -15.56 -11.50 -1.92
N ASP A 19 -14.48 -10.87 -2.39
CA ASP A 19 -13.50 -11.53 -3.25
C ASP A 19 -12.49 -12.34 -2.41
N ILE A 20 -12.82 -13.62 -2.22
CA ILE A 20 -11.99 -14.55 -1.45
C ILE A 20 -10.58 -14.66 -2.02
N ALA A 21 -10.43 -14.65 -3.36
CA ALA A 21 -9.11 -14.77 -3.98
C ALA A 21 -8.26 -13.55 -3.66
N LEU A 22 -8.84 -12.35 -3.71
CA LEU A 22 -8.17 -11.12 -3.33
C LEU A 22 -7.78 -11.11 -1.85
N GLN A 23 -8.68 -11.52 -0.95
CA GLN A 23 -8.38 -11.58 0.49
C GLN A 23 -7.26 -12.59 0.81
N ILE A 24 -7.19 -13.72 0.09
CA ILE A 24 -6.07 -14.66 0.19
C ILE A 24 -4.77 -14.00 -0.26
N HIS A 25 -4.77 -13.31 -1.42
CA HIS A 25 -3.57 -12.59 -1.89
C HIS A 25 -3.10 -11.56 -0.87
N PHE A 26 -4.01 -10.77 -0.30
CA PHE A 26 -3.66 -9.80 0.74
C PHE A 26 -3.05 -10.48 1.96
N THR A 27 -3.61 -11.59 2.42
CA THR A 27 -3.06 -12.33 3.55
C THR A 27 -1.63 -12.80 3.28
N LEU A 28 -1.37 -13.32 2.07
CA LEU A 28 -0.03 -13.75 1.67
C LEU A 28 0.96 -12.59 1.58
N ILE A 29 0.54 -11.46 0.99
CA ILE A 29 1.36 -10.26 0.87
C ILE A 29 1.66 -9.66 2.23
N GLN A 30 0.68 -9.62 3.13
CA GLN A 30 0.87 -9.14 4.51
C GLN A 30 1.91 -9.96 5.25
N ALA A 31 1.81 -11.29 5.18
CA ALA A 31 2.79 -12.18 5.78
C ALA A 31 4.19 -11.91 5.22
N PHE A 32 4.31 -11.86 3.88
CA PHE A 32 5.58 -11.57 3.22
C PHE A 32 6.18 -10.22 3.65
N CYS A 33 5.40 -9.14 3.66
CA CYS A 33 5.89 -7.82 4.04
C CYS A 33 6.30 -7.77 5.52
N CYS A 34 5.55 -8.43 6.41
CA CYS A 34 5.90 -8.51 7.81
C CYS A 34 7.22 -9.26 8.04
N ASP A 35 7.42 -10.39 7.34
CA ASP A 35 8.62 -11.22 7.47
C ASP A 35 9.89 -10.54 6.92
N ASN A 36 9.72 -9.63 5.95
CA ASN A 36 10.83 -8.91 5.29
C ASN A 36 10.98 -7.45 5.78
N ASP A 37 10.30 -7.09 6.88
CA ASP A 37 10.28 -5.74 7.46
C ASP A 37 9.94 -4.61 6.47
N ILE A 38 9.07 -4.91 5.50
CA ILE A 38 8.53 -3.93 4.58
C ILE A 38 7.35 -3.24 5.27
N HIS A 39 7.35 -1.90 5.33
CA HIS A 39 6.19 -1.17 5.83
C HIS A 39 4.96 -1.48 4.97
N ILE A 40 3.84 -1.77 5.61
CA ILE A 40 2.61 -2.13 4.92
C ILE A 40 1.42 -1.40 5.53
N VAL A 41 0.55 -0.89 4.66
CA VAL A 41 -0.71 -0.24 5.05
C VAL A 41 -1.88 -0.80 4.24
N ARG A 42 -3.03 -0.93 4.88
CA ARG A 42 -4.30 -1.15 4.17
C ARG A 42 -4.97 0.20 3.94
N VAL A 43 -5.44 0.45 2.74
CA VAL A 43 -6.06 1.71 2.35
C VAL A 43 -7.47 1.46 1.84
N ALA A 44 -8.41 2.27 2.30
CA ALA A 44 -9.76 2.36 1.73
C ALA A 44 -9.95 3.74 1.07
N GLY A 45 -10.91 3.82 0.17
CA GLY A 45 -11.13 4.94 -0.74
C GLY A 45 -10.39 4.74 -2.07
N MET A 46 -10.61 3.63 -2.76
CA MET A 46 -9.93 3.30 -4.02
C MET A 46 -10.18 4.33 -5.11
N ARG A 47 -11.36 4.94 -5.14
CA ARG A 47 -11.66 6.07 -6.04
C ARG A 47 -10.71 7.24 -5.84
N ARG A 48 -10.39 7.56 -4.59
CA ARG A 48 -9.45 8.63 -4.26
C ARG A 48 -8.02 8.21 -4.58
N LEU A 49 -7.65 6.96 -4.32
CA LEU A 49 -6.35 6.42 -4.70
C LEU A 49 -6.11 6.53 -6.22
N ALA A 50 -7.11 6.14 -7.03
CA ALA A 50 -7.08 6.27 -8.48
C ALA A 50 -6.87 7.73 -8.91
N ALA A 51 -7.60 8.67 -8.30
CA ALA A 51 -7.46 10.09 -8.59
C ALA A 51 -6.07 10.65 -8.25
N VAL A 52 -5.43 10.15 -7.18
CA VAL A 52 -4.05 10.54 -6.80
C VAL A 52 -3.02 10.01 -7.78
N LEU A 53 -3.21 8.80 -8.30
CA LEU A 53 -2.31 8.17 -9.28
C LEU A 53 -2.49 8.70 -10.71
N GLY A 54 -3.56 9.43 -10.96
CA GLY A 54 -3.91 10.01 -12.24
C GLY A 54 -4.41 8.97 -13.25
N ASP A 55 -4.99 9.48 -14.33
CA ASP A 55 -5.55 8.63 -15.39
C ASP A 55 -4.46 7.84 -16.12
N PRO A 56 -4.75 6.59 -16.51
CA PRO A 56 -3.88 5.83 -17.40
C PRO A 56 -3.76 6.54 -18.77
N ALA A 57 -2.64 6.32 -19.45
CA ALA A 57 -2.45 6.86 -20.79
C ALA A 57 -3.53 6.33 -21.76
N PRO A 58 -3.91 7.09 -22.81
CA PRO A 58 -4.90 6.66 -23.77
C PRO A 58 -4.52 5.30 -24.39
N GLY A 59 -5.40 4.30 -24.25
CA GLY A 59 -5.18 2.95 -24.76
C GLY A 59 -4.38 2.01 -23.84
N ALA A 60 -4.07 2.42 -22.61
CA ALA A 60 -3.51 1.51 -21.61
C ALA A 60 -4.58 0.61 -20.99
N GLU A 61 -4.17 -0.58 -20.58
CA GLU A 61 -5.03 -1.52 -19.84
C GLU A 61 -5.48 -0.91 -18.50
N PRO A 62 -6.64 -1.34 -17.96
CA PRO A 62 -7.06 -0.98 -16.62
C PRO A 62 -5.97 -1.31 -15.60
N ARG A 63 -5.62 -0.34 -14.75
CA ARG A 63 -4.62 -0.56 -13.69
C ARG A 63 -5.27 -1.31 -12.55
N ASP A 64 -4.66 -2.43 -12.16
CA ASP A 64 -4.93 -3.04 -10.87
C ASP A 64 -4.34 -2.15 -9.77
N LEU A 65 -5.20 -1.67 -8.87
CA LEU A 65 -4.83 -0.77 -7.78
C LEU A 65 -4.83 -1.47 -6.42
N HIS A 66 -5.15 -2.76 -6.36
CA HIS A 66 -5.30 -3.47 -5.08
C HIS A 66 -3.98 -3.67 -4.34
N CYS A 67 -2.85 -3.65 -5.05
CA CYS A 67 -1.53 -3.72 -4.46
C CYS A 67 -0.55 -2.78 -5.17
N LEU A 68 0.03 -1.84 -4.44
CA LEU A 68 1.05 -0.93 -4.94
C LEU A 68 2.34 -1.11 -4.13
N LEU A 69 3.45 -1.28 -4.82
CA LEU A 69 4.78 -1.35 -4.22
C LEU A 69 5.54 -0.08 -4.53
N VAL A 70 5.93 0.65 -3.49
CA VAL A 70 6.85 1.78 -3.61
C VAL A 70 8.26 1.24 -3.48
N THR A 71 9.05 1.41 -4.54
CA THR A 71 10.45 1.01 -4.58
C THR A 71 11.36 2.22 -4.58
N THR A 72 12.59 2.06 -4.09
CA THR A 72 13.65 3.03 -4.36
C THR A 72 14.43 2.70 -5.61
N PRO A 73 14.68 3.70 -6.47
CA PRO A 73 15.63 3.55 -7.53
C PRO A 73 17.08 3.50 -7.02
N HIS A 74 17.44 4.20 -5.93
CA HIS A 74 18.77 4.16 -5.28
C HIS A 74 18.68 4.63 -3.82
N ALA A 75 19.55 4.13 -2.94
CA ALA A 75 19.56 4.35 -1.47
C ALA A 75 19.54 5.83 -1.02
N ASP A 76 19.91 6.77 -1.89
CA ASP A 76 20.04 8.19 -1.56
C ASP A 76 18.81 9.05 -1.92
N ALA A 77 17.79 8.49 -2.60
CA ALA A 77 16.62 9.24 -3.07
C ALA A 77 15.45 9.32 -2.04
N TRP A 78 15.65 8.78 -0.83
CA TRP A 78 14.61 8.48 0.16
C TRP A 78 14.14 9.66 1.04
N GLN A 79 13.92 10.84 0.46
CA GLN A 79 13.68 12.06 1.24
C GLN A 79 12.31 12.70 1.01
N SER A 80 11.28 11.91 0.71
CA SER A 80 9.92 12.46 0.75
C SER A 80 9.42 12.44 2.20
N HIS A 81 9.09 13.62 2.73
CA HIS A 81 8.54 13.79 4.08
C HIS A 81 7.34 12.87 4.32
N GLY A 82 6.44 12.77 3.33
CA GLY A 82 5.24 11.93 3.43
C GLY A 82 5.55 10.43 3.56
N LEU A 83 6.59 9.91 2.90
CA LEU A 83 6.96 8.50 3.05
C LEU A 83 7.52 8.22 4.45
N ALA A 84 8.33 9.15 5.00
CA ALA A 84 8.82 9.04 6.37
C ALA A 84 7.68 9.08 7.40
N GLU A 85 6.66 9.92 7.19
CA GLU A 85 5.46 9.95 8.05
C GLU A 85 4.70 8.62 8.01
N VAL A 86 4.49 8.05 6.81
CA VAL A 86 3.82 6.74 6.68
C VAL A 86 4.65 5.63 7.32
N ALA A 87 5.97 5.62 7.13
CA ALA A 87 6.87 4.66 7.76
C ALA A 87 6.80 4.74 9.30
N ASN A 88 6.84 5.95 9.87
CA ASN A 88 6.68 6.16 11.30
C ASN A 88 5.31 5.69 11.79
N TYR A 89 4.23 6.01 11.06
CA TYR A 89 2.90 5.54 11.41
C TYR A 89 2.79 4.01 11.43
N CYS A 90 3.43 3.32 10.48
CA CYS A 90 3.52 1.86 10.47
C CYS A 90 4.28 1.33 11.68
N ALA A 91 5.45 1.91 12.00
CA ALA A 91 6.26 1.50 13.14
C ALA A 91 5.51 1.68 14.48
N GLU A 92 4.92 2.86 14.72
CA GLU A 92 4.13 3.13 15.91
C GLU A 92 2.89 2.22 16.02
N SER A 93 2.29 1.85 14.89
CA SER A 93 1.16 0.92 14.86
C SER A 93 1.58 -0.49 15.24
N ARG A 94 2.73 -0.94 14.74
CA ARG A 94 3.32 -2.24 15.12
C ARG A 94 3.60 -2.32 16.62
N ASP A 95 4.09 -1.25 17.24
CA ASP A 95 4.27 -1.18 18.71
C ASP A 95 2.96 -1.35 19.49
N ARG A 96 1.82 -1.03 18.87
CA ARG A 96 0.46 -1.22 19.41
C ARG A 96 -0.18 -2.54 19.00
N ASN A 97 0.59 -3.50 18.48
CA ASN A 97 0.12 -4.77 17.91
C ASN A 97 -0.82 -4.62 16.71
N GLN A 98 -0.78 -3.49 16.00
CA GLN A 98 -1.50 -3.28 14.76
C GLN A 98 -0.53 -3.45 13.59
N TRP A 99 -0.34 -4.71 13.17
CA TRP A 99 0.67 -5.11 12.17
C TRP A 99 0.42 -4.54 10.78
N VAL A 100 -0.84 -4.33 10.42
CA VAL A 100 -1.25 -3.74 9.15
C VAL A 100 -2.24 -2.61 9.47
N PRO A 101 -1.77 -1.38 9.72
CA PRO A 101 -2.65 -0.28 10.02
C PRO A 101 -3.51 0.08 8.81
N VAL A 102 -4.72 0.55 9.09
CA VAL A 102 -5.70 0.97 8.08
C VAL A 102 -5.69 2.49 7.95
N VAL A 103 -5.74 3.00 6.73
CA VAL A 103 -5.82 4.42 6.40
C VAL A 103 -7.03 4.66 5.49
N GLN A 104 -7.86 5.64 5.84
CA GLN A 104 -9.03 6.04 5.07
C GLN A 104 -8.69 7.30 4.26
N LEU A 105 -8.61 7.17 2.92
CA LEU A 105 -8.34 8.33 2.07
C LEU A 105 -9.56 9.25 2.02
N GLN A 106 -9.37 10.49 2.51
CA GLN A 106 -10.41 11.50 2.50
C GLN A 106 -10.60 12.11 1.11
N GLU A 107 -11.83 12.47 0.76
CA GLU A 107 -12.14 13.29 -0.42
C GLU A 107 -11.56 14.73 -0.25
N ARG A 108 -11.49 15.48 -1.35
CA ARG A 108 -10.78 16.77 -1.43
C ARG A 108 -11.74 17.94 -1.39
#